data_AF-M5BIP1-F1
#
_entry.id   AF-M5BIP1-F1
#
_cell.length_a   1.000
_cell.length_b   1.000
_cell.length_c   1.000
_cell.angle_alpha   90.00
_cell.angle_beta   90.00
_cell.angle_gamma   90.00
#
_symmetry.space_group_name_H-M   'P 1'
#
loop_
_entity.id
_entity.type
_entity.pdbx_description
1 polymer ?
#
loop_
_entity_poly.entity_id
_entity_poly.type
_entity_poly.pdbx_seq_one_letter_code
_entity_poly.pdbx_strand_id
1 'polypeptide(L)'
;MSTKRSIVYIWWAPGNTTLWVAAYLLSHGSLASAVITWRNSLVFHDLDKVISLFIHIYPPFVFTVIRHFYPNVKGRFPAAAKVQYLEPAQSLFLSTIIYLIWQTLYWKFVLVDKRKKIESGQRTTSFSFLLNDKRGAIGKTLSTIPARYRELGFMLGQLLYSVLTCLPAIFLLYTSSKWSGAFLLFIFSVSVWNGGGFYIEVFGRKFERELEALRKELAEATAAGAITPQSQGTNASPQRPSASASSDPGESSSSSAPNSPLVVGREGSNAFVEELSLSLKDEQKKNQ
;
A
#
# COMPACT_ATOMS: atom_id res chain seq x y z
N MET A 1 -6.81 17.00 1.82
CA MET A 1 -7.89 17.93 2.25
C MET A 1 -8.85 17.27 3.24
N SER A 2 -9.11 15.96 3.12
CA SER A 2 -9.97 15.22 4.06
C SER A 2 -9.46 15.24 5.50
N THR A 3 -8.18 14.93 5.74
CA THR A 3 -7.56 14.95 7.09
C THR A 3 -7.62 16.33 7.75
N LYS A 4 -7.45 17.41 6.97
CA LYS A 4 -7.56 18.79 7.49
C LYS A 4 -8.97 19.08 8.02
N ARG A 5 -10.02 18.62 7.31
CA ARG A 5 -11.41 18.76 7.76
C ARG A 5 -11.66 18.01 9.07
N SER A 6 -11.12 16.80 9.20
CA SER A 6 -11.22 16.00 10.42
C SER A 6 -10.57 16.70 11.61
N ILE A 7 -9.38 17.29 11.41
CA ILE A 7 -8.66 18.06 12.44
C ILE A 7 -9.49 19.28 12.87
N VAL A 8 -10.05 20.05 11.92
CA VAL A 8 -10.89 21.21 12.23
C VAL A 8 -12.12 20.80 13.06
N TYR A 9 -12.78 19.69 12.73
CA TYR A 9 -13.88 19.19 13.53
C TYR A 9 -13.46 18.84 14.96
N ILE A 10 -12.41 18.03 15.11
CA ILE A 10 -12.00 17.48 16.41
C ILE A 10 -11.57 18.59 17.38
N TRP A 11 -10.85 19.59 16.88
CA TRP A 11 -10.20 20.58 17.73
C TRP A 11 -10.97 21.90 17.82
N TRP A 12 -11.58 22.36 16.73
CA TRP A 12 -12.11 23.72 16.65
C TRP A 12 -13.64 23.76 16.67
N ALA A 13 -14.32 22.76 16.12
CA ALA A 13 -15.77 22.78 15.98
C ALA A 13 -16.47 21.44 16.33
N PRO A 14 -16.22 20.85 17.52
CA PRO A 14 -16.78 19.55 17.89
C PRO A 14 -18.31 19.55 18.08
N GLY A 15 -18.92 20.74 18.23
CA GLY A 15 -20.36 20.94 18.33
C GLY A 15 -21.08 21.21 17.02
N ASN A 16 -20.37 21.34 15.90
CA ASN A 16 -20.96 21.60 14.60
C ASN A 16 -21.45 20.29 13.94
N THR A 17 -22.78 20.12 13.84
CA THR A 17 -23.44 18.93 13.27
C THR A 17 -23.20 18.78 11.77
N THR A 18 -23.22 19.89 11.03
CA THR A 18 -22.93 19.92 9.59
C THR A 18 -21.52 19.41 9.29
N LEU A 19 -20.53 19.90 10.03
CA LEU A 19 -19.15 19.50 9.86
C LEU A 19 -18.92 18.04 10.28
N TRP A 20 -19.59 17.59 11.35
CA TRP A 20 -19.59 16.18 11.76
C TRP A 20 -20.09 15.26 10.65
N VAL A 21 -21.30 15.53 10.13
CA VAL A 21 -21.94 14.71 9.07
C VAL A 21 -21.03 14.64 7.85
N ALA A 22 -20.56 15.79 7.37
CA ALA A 22 -19.69 15.85 6.20
C ALA A 22 -18.36 15.13 6.43
N ALA A 23 -17.71 15.35 7.57
CA ALA A 23 -16.42 14.74 7.85
C ALA A 23 -16.53 13.22 8.05
N TYR A 24 -17.56 12.75 8.75
CA TYR A 24 -17.84 11.31 8.90
C TYR A 24 -18.07 10.67 7.52
N LEU A 25 -18.95 11.28 6.71
CA LEU A 25 -19.38 10.69 5.45
C LEU A 25 -18.28 10.67 4.38
N LEU A 26 -17.56 11.78 4.18
CA LEU A 26 -16.45 11.81 3.22
C LEU A 26 -15.27 10.93 3.67
N SER A 27 -15.08 10.75 4.99
CA SER A 27 -14.03 9.86 5.51
C SER A 27 -14.33 8.39 5.28
N HIS A 28 -15.56 7.94 5.54
CA HIS A 28 -15.97 6.55 5.33
C HIS A 28 -16.30 6.21 3.88
N GLY A 29 -16.70 7.20 3.08
CA GLY A 29 -16.93 7.02 1.66
C GLY A 29 -15.65 7.16 0.84
N SER A 30 -15.59 8.24 0.04
CA SER A 30 -14.54 8.42 -0.97
C SER A 30 -13.10 8.23 -0.44
N LEU A 31 -12.82 8.64 0.80
CA LEU A 31 -11.48 8.54 1.38
C LEU A 31 -11.11 7.10 1.76
N ALA A 32 -11.93 6.39 2.52
CA ALA A 32 -11.67 4.99 2.88
C ALA A 32 -11.63 4.09 1.63
N SER A 33 -12.59 4.28 0.72
CA SER A 33 -12.65 3.49 -0.52
C SER A 33 -11.45 3.75 -1.44
N ALA A 34 -10.74 4.88 -1.28
CA ALA A 34 -9.53 5.14 -2.06
C ALA A 34 -8.40 4.14 -1.78
N VAL A 35 -8.42 3.46 -0.62
CA VAL A 35 -7.50 2.35 -0.34
C VAL A 35 -7.66 1.22 -1.37
N ILE A 36 -8.90 0.95 -1.76
CA ILE A 36 -9.25 -0.09 -2.75
C ILE A 36 -8.92 0.41 -4.15
N THR A 37 -9.49 1.55 -4.54
CA THR A 37 -9.45 2.06 -5.93
C THR A 37 -8.04 2.45 -6.37
N TRP A 38 -7.26 3.09 -5.51
CA TRP A 38 -5.86 3.46 -5.80
C TRP A 38 -4.87 2.44 -5.27
N ARG A 39 -5.36 1.27 -4.83
CA ARG A 39 -4.55 0.16 -4.31
C ARG A 39 -3.50 0.64 -3.30
N ASN A 40 -3.90 1.50 -2.36
CA ASN A 40 -2.97 1.93 -1.31
C ASN A 40 -2.51 0.68 -0.55
N SER A 41 -1.20 0.58 -0.39
CA SER A 41 -0.54 -0.63 0.11
C SER A 41 0.13 -0.35 1.45
N LEU A 42 0.02 -1.29 2.38
CA LEU A 42 0.84 -1.29 3.58
C LEU A 42 2.21 -1.91 3.25
N VAL A 43 3.25 -1.08 3.21
CA VAL A 43 4.62 -1.50 2.91
C VAL A 43 5.55 -0.89 3.97
N PHE A 44 6.00 -1.68 4.93
CA PHE A 44 6.63 -1.17 6.15
C PHE A 44 7.95 -0.41 5.93
N HIS A 45 8.66 -0.69 4.85
CA HIS A 45 9.94 -0.04 4.51
C HIS A 45 9.79 1.23 3.66
N ASP A 46 8.58 1.53 3.19
CA ASP A 46 8.30 2.67 2.32
C ASP A 46 7.44 3.68 3.08
N LEU A 47 8.10 4.74 3.56
CA LEU A 47 7.47 5.78 4.38
C LEU A 47 6.33 6.48 3.60
N ASP A 48 6.50 6.71 2.31
CA ASP A 48 5.50 7.39 1.49
C ASP A 48 4.23 6.55 1.35
N LYS A 49 4.38 5.23 1.18
CA LYS A 49 3.24 4.30 1.17
C LYS A 49 2.54 4.22 2.52
N VAL A 50 3.29 4.18 3.62
CA VAL A 50 2.71 4.17 4.98
C VAL A 50 1.96 5.48 5.25
N ILE A 51 2.54 6.63 4.93
CA ILE A 51 1.89 7.94 5.09
C ILE A 51 0.63 8.02 4.23
N SER A 52 0.73 7.63 2.96
CA SER A 52 -0.43 7.61 2.04
C SER A 52 -1.53 6.73 2.60
N LEU A 53 -1.24 5.53 3.10
CA LEU A 53 -2.26 4.66 3.69
C LEU A 53 -2.86 5.28 4.96
N PHE A 54 -2.03 5.85 5.83
CA PHE A 54 -2.45 6.45 7.09
C PHE A 54 -3.48 7.56 6.88
N ILE A 55 -3.26 8.46 5.91
CA ILE A 55 -4.21 9.55 5.64
C ILE A 55 -5.58 9.06 5.12
N HIS A 56 -5.67 7.82 4.62
CA HIS A 56 -6.92 7.23 4.14
C HIS A 56 -7.65 6.40 5.20
N ILE A 57 -6.92 5.66 6.05
CA ILE A 57 -7.51 4.78 7.09
C ILE A 57 -7.75 5.52 8.40
N TYR A 58 -6.89 6.46 8.77
CA TYR A 58 -6.96 7.07 10.10
C TYR A 58 -8.22 7.93 10.32
N PRO A 59 -8.66 8.78 9.37
CA PRO A 59 -9.89 9.54 9.56
C PRO A 59 -11.16 8.69 9.81
N PRO A 60 -11.51 7.68 8.99
CA PRO A 60 -12.69 6.85 9.27
C PRO A 60 -12.53 6.05 10.58
N PHE A 61 -11.31 5.63 10.94
CA PHE A 61 -11.04 5.01 12.24
C PHE A 61 -11.39 5.94 13.40
N VAL A 62 -10.88 7.18 13.41
CA VAL A 62 -11.17 8.16 14.47
C VAL A 62 -12.66 8.46 14.55
N PHE A 63 -13.32 8.66 13.41
CA PHE A 63 -14.76 8.94 13.38
C PHE A 63 -15.61 7.75 13.86
N THR A 64 -15.20 6.51 13.56
CA THR A 64 -15.80 5.29 14.13
C THR A 64 -15.66 5.27 15.65
N VAL A 65 -14.47 5.55 16.18
CA VAL A 65 -14.24 5.61 17.64
C VAL A 65 -15.12 6.66 18.30
N ILE A 66 -15.16 7.88 17.75
CA ILE A 66 -16.00 8.96 18.29
C ILE A 66 -17.49 8.57 18.31
N ARG A 67 -18.00 7.97 17.23
CA ARG A 67 -19.42 7.63 17.09
C ARG A 67 -19.86 6.46 17.97
N HIS A 68 -19.01 5.43 18.08
CA HIS A 68 -19.42 4.11 18.58
C HIS A 68 -18.79 3.70 19.91
N PHE A 69 -17.61 4.24 20.24
CA PHE A 69 -16.80 3.72 21.35
C PHE A 69 -16.37 4.79 22.36
N TYR A 70 -16.54 6.08 22.07
CA TYR A 70 -16.07 7.15 22.93
C TYR A 70 -16.99 7.36 24.16
N PRO A 71 -16.52 7.12 25.40
CA PRO A 71 -17.39 7.08 26.58
C PRO A 71 -18.08 8.42 26.90
N ASN A 72 -17.40 9.55 26.71
CA ASN A 72 -17.92 10.89 26.99
C ASN A 72 -18.22 11.68 25.71
N VAL A 73 -18.94 11.07 24.76
CA VAL A 73 -19.25 11.71 23.47
C VAL A 73 -20.04 13.00 23.64
N LYS A 74 -20.98 13.05 24.59
CA LYS A 74 -21.81 14.24 24.87
C LYS A 74 -20.97 15.44 25.32
N GLY A 75 -19.96 15.23 26.17
CA GLY A 75 -19.11 16.30 26.68
C GLY A 75 -18.08 16.78 25.66
N ARG A 76 -17.39 15.86 24.97
CA ARG A 76 -16.28 16.22 24.08
C ARG A 76 -16.69 16.45 22.62
N PHE A 77 -17.70 15.74 22.13
CA PHE A 77 -18.17 15.74 20.74
C PHE A 77 -19.69 15.88 20.67
N PRO A 78 -20.26 17.01 21.13
CA PRO A 78 -21.71 17.16 21.25
C PRO A 78 -22.45 17.03 19.90
N ALA A 79 -21.80 17.32 18.76
CA ALA A 79 -22.40 17.07 17.45
C ALA A 79 -22.65 15.58 17.19
N ALA A 80 -21.66 14.73 17.48
CA ALA A 80 -21.77 13.28 17.32
C ALA A 80 -22.84 12.68 18.23
N ALA A 81 -23.04 13.27 19.42
CA ALA A 81 -24.11 12.86 20.33
C ALA A 81 -25.51 13.36 19.89
N LYS A 82 -25.60 14.50 19.18
CA LYS A 82 -26.88 15.02 18.67
C LYS A 82 -27.36 14.26 17.43
N VAL A 83 -26.45 13.88 16.55
CA VAL A 83 -26.78 13.20 15.29
C VAL A 83 -26.87 11.69 15.54
N GLN A 84 -28.07 11.18 15.84
CA GLN A 84 -28.26 9.74 16.11
C GLN A 84 -28.34 8.90 14.83
N TYR A 85 -28.91 9.47 13.77
CA TYR A 85 -29.03 8.90 12.44
C TYR A 85 -28.62 9.92 11.38
N LEU A 86 -28.18 9.42 10.22
CA LEU A 86 -27.87 10.26 9.06
C LEU A 86 -29.09 10.29 8.14
N GLU A 87 -29.70 11.46 8.01
CA GLU A 87 -30.77 11.67 7.04
C GLU A 87 -30.18 11.53 5.62
N PRO A 88 -30.58 10.53 4.81
CA PRO A 88 -29.85 10.18 3.59
C PRO A 88 -29.78 11.33 2.58
N ALA A 89 -30.91 11.95 2.26
CA ALA A 89 -30.97 13.01 1.28
C ALA A 89 -30.17 14.25 1.71
N GLN A 90 -30.35 14.70 2.95
CA GLN A 90 -29.66 15.87 3.49
C GLN A 90 -28.15 15.61 3.64
N SER A 91 -27.76 14.43 4.12
CA SER A 91 -26.36 14.07 4.33
C SER A 91 -25.62 13.93 3.00
N LEU A 92 -26.24 13.30 1.99
CA LEU A 92 -25.68 13.23 0.65
C LEU A 92 -25.59 14.60 0.01
N PHE A 93 -26.63 15.42 0.09
CA PHE A 93 -26.62 16.77 -0.48
C PHE A 93 -25.50 17.63 0.12
N LEU A 94 -25.38 17.62 1.46
CA LEU A 94 -24.34 18.35 2.17
C LEU A 94 -22.93 17.85 1.80
N SER A 95 -22.73 16.53 1.84
CA SER A 95 -21.47 15.90 1.43
C SER A 95 -21.09 16.24 0.00
N THR A 96 -22.07 16.20 -0.91
CA THR A 96 -21.90 16.52 -2.33
C THR A 96 -21.49 17.97 -2.53
N ILE A 97 -22.11 18.95 -1.85
CA ILE A 97 -21.71 20.35 -1.96
C ILE A 97 -20.26 20.54 -1.50
N ILE A 98 -19.90 19.99 -0.35
CA ILE A 98 -18.54 20.10 0.20
C ILE A 98 -17.53 19.41 -0.72
N TYR A 99 -17.92 18.29 -1.32
CA TYR A 99 -17.12 17.59 -2.32
C TYR A 99 -16.96 18.44 -3.59
N LEU A 100 -18.01 19.07 -4.10
CA LEU A 100 -17.94 19.93 -5.28
C LEU A 100 -17.04 21.14 -5.07
N ILE A 101 -17.06 21.76 -3.89
CA ILE A 101 -16.10 22.82 -3.55
C ILE A 101 -14.68 22.28 -3.65
N TRP A 102 -14.41 21.12 -3.06
CA TRP A 102 -13.10 20.47 -3.16
C TRP A 102 -12.73 20.12 -4.61
N GLN A 103 -13.67 19.56 -5.36
CA GLN A 103 -13.50 19.09 -6.73
C GLN A 103 -13.15 20.25 -7.67
N THR A 104 -13.83 21.39 -7.52
CA THR A 104 -13.54 22.63 -8.27
C THR A 104 -12.16 23.17 -7.92
N LEU A 105 -11.79 23.19 -6.64
CA LEU A 105 -10.45 23.62 -6.22
C LEU A 105 -9.36 22.68 -6.76
N TYR A 106 -9.59 21.37 -6.73
CA TYR A 106 -8.69 20.37 -7.29
C TYR A 106 -8.52 20.57 -8.80
N TRP A 107 -9.61 20.70 -9.54
CA TRP A 107 -9.57 20.92 -10.97
C TRP A 107 -8.80 22.19 -11.34
N LYS A 108 -9.11 23.31 -10.68
CA LYS A 108 -8.40 24.58 -10.93
C LYS A 108 -6.91 24.48 -10.57
N PHE A 109 -6.59 24.15 -9.32
CA PHE A 109 -5.21 24.24 -8.84
C PHE A 109 -4.30 23.10 -9.28
N VAL A 110 -4.86 21.94 -9.63
CA VAL A 110 -4.07 20.76 -10.02
C VAL A 110 -4.18 20.52 -11.52
N LEU A 111 -5.38 20.36 -12.07
CA LEU A 111 -5.54 20.00 -13.48
C LEU A 111 -5.31 21.17 -14.43
N VAL A 112 -5.69 22.40 -14.05
CA VAL A 112 -5.45 23.60 -14.89
C VAL A 112 -4.07 24.18 -14.60
N ASP A 113 -3.80 24.62 -13.38
CA ASP A 113 -2.56 25.37 -13.06
C ASP A 113 -1.28 24.52 -13.16
N LYS A 114 -1.37 23.19 -13.02
CA LYS A 114 -0.22 22.28 -13.15
C LYS A 114 -0.25 21.43 -14.40
N ARG A 115 -1.12 21.73 -15.38
CA ARG A 115 -1.25 20.97 -16.65
C ARG A 115 0.09 20.66 -17.31
N LYS A 116 0.94 21.68 -17.49
CA LYS A 116 2.27 21.53 -18.09
C LYS A 116 3.19 20.54 -17.36
N LYS A 117 3.10 20.46 -16.02
CA LYS A 117 3.88 19.50 -15.20
C LYS A 117 3.30 18.08 -15.24
N ILE A 118 2.00 17.95 -15.50
CA ILE A 118 1.33 16.65 -15.64
C ILE A 118 1.65 16.07 -17.02
N GLU A 119 1.58 16.89 -18.06
CA GLU A 119 1.89 16.50 -19.45
C GLU A 119 3.38 16.15 -19.62
N SER A 120 4.28 16.80 -18.89
CA SER A 120 5.71 16.47 -18.88
C SER A 120 6.06 15.21 -18.07
N GLY A 121 5.09 14.54 -17.46
CA GLY A 121 5.32 13.35 -16.63
C GLY A 121 5.84 13.62 -15.21
N GLN A 122 6.26 14.86 -14.90
CA GLN A 122 6.79 15.23 -13.57
C GLN A 122 5.78 15.11 -12.42
N ARG A 123 4.49 14.89 -12.72
CA ARG A 123 3.45 14.70 -11.71
C ARG A 123 2.38 13.73 -12.16
N THR A 124 2.36 12.55 -11.54
CA THR A 124 1.24 11.62 -11.63
C THR A 124 0.05 12.13 -10.83
N THR A 125 -1.10 12.26 -11.48
CA THR A 125 -2.39 12.59 -10.85
C THR A 125 -3.30 11.37 -10.85
N SER A 126 -4.36 11.37 -10.04
CA SER A 126 -5.38 10.32 -10.08
C SER A 126 -5.96 10.09 -11.48
N PHE A 127 -6.06 11.16 -12.29
CA PHE A 127 -6.46 11.08 -13.69
C PHE A 127 -5.43 10.31 -14.53
N SER A 128 -4.15 10.72 -14.49
CA SER A 128 -3.08 10.05 -15.23
C SER A 128 -2.88 8.58 -14.78
N PHE A 129 -2.93 8.32 -13.48
CA PHE A 129 -2.82 6.98 -12.91
C PHE A 129 -3.91 6.04 -13.43
N LEU A 130 -5.18 6.44 -13.34
CA LEU A 130 -6.30 5.61 -13.78
C LEU A 130 -6.35 5.47 -15.30
N LEU A 131 -5.95 6.48 -16.06
CA LEU A 131 -5.85 6.39 -17.51
C LEU A 131 -4.77 5.40 -17.96
N ASN A 132 -3.68 5.30 -17.19
CA ASN A 132 -2.58 4.36 -17.45
C ASN A 132 -2.87 2.94 -16.93
N ASP A 133 -3.81 2.78 -15.99
CA ASP A 133 -4.28 1.46 -15.53
C ASP A 133 -5.21 0.81 -16.57
N LYS A 134 -4.60 0.16 -17.57
CA LYS A 134 -5.31 -0.57 -18.64
C LYS A 134 -5.96 -1.87 -18.16
N ARG A 135 -5.65 -2.33 -16.94
CA ARG A 135 -6.18 -3.59 -16.38
C ARG A 135 -7.47 -3.35 -15.61
N GLY A 136 -7.57 -2.22 -14.90
CA GLY A 136 -8.76 -1.83 -14.14
C GLY A 136 -9.98 -1.47 -15.00
N ALA A 137 -11.18 -1.81 -14.52
CA ALA A 137 -12.44 -1.47 -15.18
C ALA A 137 -12.63 0.05 -15.36
N ILE A 138 -12.19 0.83 -14.37
CA ILE A 138 -12.28 2.30 -14.39
C ILE A 138 -11.41 2.89 -15.50
N GLY A 139 -10.17 2.41 -15.65
CA GLY A 139 -9.26 2.88 -16.69
C GLY A 139 -9.74 2.54 -18.09
N LYS A 140 -10.29 1.33 -18.29
CA LYS A 140 -10.91 0.93 -19.56
C LYS A 140 -12.08 1.83 -19.94
N THR A 141 -13.03 2.05 -19.03
CA THR A 141 -14.17 2.95 -19.28
C THR A 141 -13.73 4.39 -19.53
N LEU A 142 -12.68 4.86 -18.85
CA LEU A 142 -12.16 6.20 -19.10
C LEU A 142 -11.46 6.31 -20.47
N SER A 143 -10.80 5.25 -20.93
CA SER A 143 -10.12 5.24 -22.24
C SER A 143 -11.08 5.26 -23.43
N THR A 144 -12.31 4.75 -23.27
CA THR A 144 -13.35 4.78 -24.33
C THR A 144 -13.93 6.18 -24.55
N ILE A 145 -13.81 7.08 -23.57
CA ILE A 145 -14.26 8.46 -23.70
C ILE A 145 -13.29 9.22 -24.63
N PRO A 146 -13.79 10.02 -25.60
CA PRO A 146 -12.93 10.82 -26.47
C PRO A 146 -12.03 11.78 -25.68
N ALA A 147 -10.79 11.99 -26.13
CA ALA A 147 -9.78 12.76 -25.39
C ALA A 147 -10.27 14.14 -24.91
N ARG A 148 -11.06 14.84 -25.73
CA ARG A 148 -11.67 16.14 -25.41
C ARG A 148 -12.58 16.12 -24.17
N TYR A 149 -13.24 14.99 -23.90
CA TYR A 149 -14.20 14.85 -22.80
C TYR A 149 -13.67 14.01 -21.64
N ARG A 150 -12.46 13.44 -21.72
CA ARG A 150 -11.91 12.55 -20.66
C ARG A 150 -11.78 13.24 -19.31
N GLU A 151 -11.35 14.50 -19.29
CA GLU A 151 -11.25 15.25 -18.04
C GLU A 151 -12.63 15.43 -17.40
N LEU A 152 -13.64 15.85 -18.17
CA LEU A 152 -15.00 16.01 -17.67
C LEU A 152 -15.61 14.66 -17.24
N GLY A 153 -15.40 13.60 -18.03
CA GLY A 153 -15.84 12.25 -17.70
C GLY A 153 -15.21 11.73 -16.41
N PHE A 154 -13.92 12.02 -16.20
CA PHE A 154 -13.23 11.71 -14.95
C PHE A 154 -13.83 12.46 -13.76
N MET A 155 -14.10 13.76 -13.92
CA MET A 155 -14.69 14.59 -12.86
C MET A 155 -16.10 14.12 -12.48
N LEU A 156 -16.94 13.77 -13.47
CA LEU A 156 -18.27 13.20 -13.24
C LEU A 156 -18.19 11.80 -12.60
N GLY A 157 -17.26 10.96 -13.06
CA GLY A 157 -17.01 9.65 -12.48
C GLY A 157 -16.56 9.74 -11.03
N GLN A 158 -15.69 10.69 -10.70
CA GLN A 158 -15.25 10.96 -9.33
C GLN A 158 -16.41 11.42 -8.42
N LEU A 159 -17.29 12.28 -8.94
CA LEU A 159 -18.49 12.71 -8.22
C LEU A 159 -19.42 11.52 -7.93
N LEU A 160 -19.73 10.71 -8.96
CA LEU A 160 -20.58 9.52 -8.81
C LEU A 160 -19.95 8.53 -7.83
N TYR A 161 -18.66 8.26 -7.97
CA TYR A 161 -17.90 7.42 -7.05
C TYR A 161 -17.99 7.93 -5.61
N SER A 162 -17.86 9.24 -5.39
CA SER A 162 -17.99 9.85 -4.07
C SER A 162 -19.37 9.61 -3.46
N VAL A 163 -20.44 9.81 -4.23
CA VAL A 163 -21.82 9.56 -3.77
C VAL A 163 -22.03 8.08 -3.44
N LEU A 164 -21.65 7.17 -4.35
CA LEU A 164 -21.84 5.73 -4.16
C LEU A 164 -21.08 5.19 -2.95
N THR A 165 -19.83 5.63 -2.76
CA THR A 165 -19.02 5.20 -1.62
C THR A 165 -19.53 5.73 -0.29
N CYS A 166 -20.30 6.82 -0.27
CA CYS A 166 -20.95 7.32 0.94
C CYS A 166 -22.16 6.47 1.39
N LEU A 167 -22.79 5.69 0.49
CA LEU A 167 -24.02 4.96 0.82
C LEU A 167 -23.87 3.96 1.97
N PRO A 168 -22.83 3.09 2.02
CA PRO A 168 -22.62 2.20 3.16
C PRO A 168 -22.51 2.95 4.48
N ALA A 169 -21.86 4.12 4.47
CA ALA A 169 -21.69 4.93 5.67
C ALA A 169 -23.03 5.43 6.22
N ILE A 170 -23.98 5.81 5.35
CA ILE A 170 -25.32 6.25 5.76
C ILE A 170 -26.14 5.09 6.31
N PHE A 171 -26.24 4.00 5.55
CA PHE A 171 -27.23 2.95 5.83
C PHE A 171 -26.74 1.89 6.82
N LEU A 172 -25.43 1.67 6.94
CA LEU A 172 -24.87 0.56 7.72
C LEU A 172 -23.87 1.01 8.79
N LEU A 173 -22.86 1.80 8.40
CA LEU A 173 -21.71 2.05 9.29
C LEU A 173 -22.03 3.02 10.43
N TYR A 174 -22.91 4.00 10.19
CA TYR A 174 -23.22 5.01 11.19
C TYR A 174 -24.06 4.48 12.37
N THR A 175 -24.92 3.51 12.12
CA THR A 175 -25.86 2.96 13.12
C THR A 175 -25.32 1.73 13.84
N SER A 176 -24.35 1.02 13.24
CA SER A 176 -23.84 -0.23 13.80
C SER A 176 -22.32 -0.20 13.98
N SER A 177 -21.89 -0.33 15.25
CA SER A 177 -20.48 -0.46 15.61
C SER A 177 -19.83 -1.71 14.99
N LYS A 178 -20.59 -2.80 14.85
CA LYS A 178 -20.13 -4.05 14.22
C LYS A 178 -19.82 -3.86 12.74
N TRP A 179 -20.73 -3.24 11.98
CA TRP A 179 -20.52 -2.99 10.55
C TRP A 179 -19.41 -1.94 10.32
N SER A 180 -19.35 -0.90 11.16
CA SER A 180 -18.25 0.08 11.13
C SER A 180 -16.90 -0.59 11.36
N GLY A 181 -16.79 -1.45 12.37
CA GLY A 181 -15.57 -2.21 12.66
C GLY A 181 -15.20 -3.18 11.53
N ALA A 182 -16.17 -3.94 11.01
CA ALA A 182 -15.97 -4.87 9.91
C ALA A 182 -15.49 -4.14 8.64
N PHE A 183 -16.04 -2.97 8.32
CA PHE A 183 -15.60 -2.15 7.20
C PHE A 183 -14.15 -1.67 7.38
N LEU A 184 -13.77 -1.22 8.58
CA LEU A 184 -12.39 -0.80 8.86
C LEU A 184 -11.40 -1.97 8.76
N LEU A 185 -11.76 -3.14 9.28
CA LEU A 185 -10.95 -4.35 9.12
C LEU A 185 -10.83 -4.73 7.64
N PHE A 186 -11.93 -4.68 6.89
CA PHE A 186 -11.93 -4.99 5.46
C PHE A 186 -10.99 -4.07 4.66
N ILE A 187 -11.10 -2.74 4.81
CA ILE A 187 -10.19 -1.82 4.09
C ILE A 187 -8.74 -1.99 4.52
N PHE A 188 -8.49 -2.31 5.79
CA PHE A 188 -7.14 -2.58 6.28
C PHE A 188 -6.59 -3.88 5.68
N SER A 189 -7.37 -4.96 5.66
CA SER A 189 -7.01 -6.22 5.00
C SER A 189 -6.73 -6.03 3.51
N VAL A 190 -7.51 -5.22 2.81
CA VAL A 190 -7.23 -4.86 1.40
C VAL A 190 -5.86 -4.17 1.28
N SER A 191 -5.52 -3.26 2.18
CA SER A 191 -4.21 -2.59 2.15
C SER A 191 -3.04 -3.54 2.40
N VAL A 192 -3.23 -4.53 3.28
CA VAL A 192 -2.24 -5.59 3.56
C VAL A 192 -2.09 -6.48 2.34
N TRP A 193 -3.20 -6.88 1.71
CA TRP A 193 -3.18 -7.67 0.48
C TRP A 193 -2.47 -6.94 -0.66
N ASN A 194 -2.77 -5.66 -0.85
CA ASN A 194 -2.09 -4.82 -1.84
C ASN A 194 -0.59 -4.68 -1.52
N GLY A 195 -0.22 -4.61 -0.24
CA GLY A 195 1.17 -4.64 0.23
C GLY A 195 1.87 -5.95 -0.12
N GLY A 196 1.28 -7.09 0.22
CA GLY A 196 1.83 -8.41 -0.11
C GLY A 196 2.05 -8.59 -1.61
N GLY A 197 1.08 -8.17 -2.43
CA GLY A 197 1.23 -8.16 -3.89
C GLY A 197 2.40 -7.29 -4.38
N PHE A 198 2.62 -6.11 -3.77
CA PHE A 198 3.77 -5.25 -4.06
C PHE A 198 5.10 -5.95 -3.72
N TYR A 199 5.19 -6.62 -2.57
CA TYR A 199 6.39 -7.38 -2.21
C TYR A 199 6.64 -8.53 -3.20
N ILE A 200 5.62 -9.31 -3.57
CA ILE A 200 5.78 -10.41 -4.53
C ILE A 200 6.22 -9.88 -5.91
N GLU A 201 5.61 -8.81 -6.40
CA GLU A 201 5.97 -8.27 -7.72
C GLU A 201 7.38 -7.67 -7.74
N VAL A 202 7.77 -6.91 -6.72
CA VAL A 202 9.07 -6.24 -6.68
C VAL A 202 10.19 -7.25 -6.39
N PHE A 203 10.05 -8.09 -5.37
CA PHE A 203 11.07 -9.09 -5.03
C PHE A 203 11.10 -10.23 -6.04
N GLY A 204 9.95 -10.66 -6.58
CA GLY A 204 9.87 -11.69 -7.62
C GLY A 204 10.57 -11.25 -8.90
N ARG A 205 10.27 -10.05 -9.41
CA ARG A 205 10.95 -9.52 -10.61
C ARG A 205 12.43 -9.28 -10.38
N LYS A 206 12.83 -8.84 -9.19
CA LYS A 206 14.25 -8.65 -8.85
C LYS A 206 14.98 -9.99 -8.83
N PHE A 207 14.41 -11.00 -8.18
CA PHE A 207 14.94 -12.36 -8.17
C PHE A 207 15.00 -12.97 -9.57
N GLU A 208 13.96 -12.81 -10.39
CA GLU A 208 13.95 -13.25 -11.79
C GLU A 208 15.09 -12.61 -12.59
N ARG A 209 15.28 -11.29 -12.49
CA ARG A 209 16.38 -10.58 -13.16
C ARG A 209 17.76 -11.07 -12.70
N GLU A 210 17.94 -11.28 -11.40
CA GLU A 210 19.21 -11.80 -10.85
C GLU A 210 19.47 -13.24 -11.30
N LEU A 211 18.43 -14.07 -11.37
CA LEU A 211 18.53 -15.45 -11.84
C LEU A 211 18.83 -15.52 -13.34
N GLU A 212 18.22 -14.64 -14.14
CA GLU A 212 18.56 -14.46 -15.55
C GLU A 212 20.01 -13.99 -15.76
N ALA A 213 20.48 -13.04 -14.93
CA ALA A 213 21.86 -12.58 -14.96
C ALA A 213 22.85 -13.71 -14.63
N LEU A 214 22.60 -14.48 -13.54
CA LEU A 214 23.42 -15.63 -13.16
C LEU A 214 23.43 -16.73 -14.23
N ARG A 215 22.28 -17.02 -14.85
CA ARG A 215 22.20 -17.97 -15.97
C ARG A 215 23.06 -17.52 -17.15
N LYS A 216 23.08 -16.23 -17.45
CA LYS A 216 23.89 -15.65 -18.51
C LYS A 216 25.39 -15.77 -18.19
N GLU A 217 25.79 -15.44 -16.97
CA GLU A 217 27.18 -15.60 -16.50
C GLU A 217 27.65 -17.06 -16.57
N LEU A 218 26.82 -18.01 -16.13
CA LEU A 218 27.14 -19.45 -16.24
C LEU A 218 27.27 -19.92 -17.69
N ALA A 219 26.41 -19.43 -18.58
CA ALA A 219 26.49 -19.75 -20.01
C ALA A 219 27.77 -19.18 -20.62
N GLU A 220 28.15 -17.95 -20.27
CA GLU A 220 29.40 -17.32 -20.69
C GLU A 220 30.64 -18.06 -20.14
N ALA A 221 30.62 -18.46 -18.86
CA ALA A 221 31.71 -19.23 -18.25
C ALA A 221 31.85 -20.65 -18.85
N THR A 222 30.73 -21.29 -19.16
CA THR A 222 30.71 -22.60 -19.83
C THR A 222 31.20 -22.49 -21.28
N ALA A 223 30.78 -21.43 -22.00
CA ALA A 223 31.24 -21.15 -23.36
C ALA A 223 32.72 -20.74 -23.41
N ALA A 224 33.23 -20.08 -22.37
CA ALA A 224 34.65 -19.76 -22.20
C ALA A 224 35.51 -20.96 -21.76
N GLY A 225 34.93 -22.15 -21.59
CA GLY A 225 35.65 -23.38 -21.26
C GLY A 225 36.07 -23.52 -19.79
N ALA A 226 35.47 -22.75 -18.87
CA ALA A 226 35.89 -22.71 -17.46
C ALA A 226 35.28 -23.82 -16.57
N ILE A 227 34.30 -24.60 -17.05
CA ILE A 227 33.67 -25.67 -16.25
C ILE A 227 33.48 -26.93 -17.10
N THR A 228 34.33 -27.93 -16.89
CA THR A 228 34.16 -29.29 -17.42
C THR A 228 33.30 -30.10 -16.42
N PRO A 229 32.15 -30.68 -16.79
CA PRO A 229 31.39 -31.52 -15.88
C PRO A 229 32.15 -32.83 -15.65
N GLN A 230 32.74 -32.99 -14.46
CA GLN A 230 33.50 -34.19 -14.13
C GLN A 230 32.54 -35.32 -13.73
N SER A 231 32.21 -36.20 -14.69
CA SER A 231 31.58 -37.49 -14.40
C SER A 231 32.65 -38.44 -13.83
N GLN A 232 32.82 -38.47 -12.50
CA GLN A 232 33.61 -39.54 -11.86
C GLN A 232 32.74 -40.78 -11.64
N GLY A 233 32.75 -41.65 -12.65
CA GLY A 233 32.62 -43.09 -12.41
C GLY A 233 33.99 -43.70 -12.58
N THR A 234 34.50 -44.38 -11.54
CA THR A 234 35.34 -45.59 -11.66
C THR A 234 35.59 -46.20 -10.28
N ASN A 235 35.18 -47.47 -10.20
CA ASN A 235 35.45 -48.50 -9.21
C ASN A 235 36.91 -48.55 -8.68
N ALA A 236 37.05 -48.78 -7.37
CA ALA A 236 38.08 -49.66 -6.81
C ALA A 236 37.62 -50.24 -5.45
N SER A 237 37.75 -51.56 -5.32
CA SER A 237 37.24 -52.45 -4.26
C SER A 237 37.79 -52.23 -2.83
N PRO A 238 37.13 -52.80 -1.81
CA PRO A 238 37.39 -52.51 -0.40
C PRO A 238 38.44 -53.44 0.24
N GLN A 239 39.33 -52.87 1.05
CA GLN A 239 40.15 -53.63 2.00
C GLN A 239 39.93 -53.13 3.42
N ARG A 240 39.45 -54.03 4.28
CA ARG A 240 39.38 -53.93 5.74
C ARG A 240 40.42 -54.89 6.31
N PRO A 241 41.15 -54.54 7.38
CA PRO A 241 40.85 -55.15 8.70
C PRO A 241 41.04 -54.17 9.89
N SER A 242 40.13 -54.15 10.89
CA SER A 242 40.31 -54.66 12.28
C SER A 242 41.17 -53.73 13.18
N ALA A 243 40.93 -53.42 14.46
CA ALA A 243 40.15 -53.98 15.56
C ALA A 243 39.92 -52.87 16.64
N SER A 244 38.76 -52.80 17.29
CA SER A 244 38.49 -53.16 18.71
C SER A 244 38.85 -52.15 19.83
N ALA A 245 37.78 -51.59 20.40
CA ALA A 245 37.44 -51.47 21.84
C ALA A 245 38.06 -50.41 22.78
N SER A 246 37.11 -49.68 23.42
CA SER A 246 37.03 -49.14 24.79
C SER A 246 38.01 -48.05 25.24
N SER A 247 37.52 -46.86 25.61
CA SER A 247 37.06 -46.47 26.97
C SER A 247 36.92 -44.93 27.09
N ASP A 248 35.79 -44.45 27.62
CA ASP A 248 35.58 -43.08 28.15
C ASP A 248 36.29 -42.91 29.51
N PRO A 249 36.38 -41.73 30.19
CA PRO A 249 35.97 -40.36 29.80
C PRO A 249 37.02 -39.25 30.18
N GLY A 250 36.82 -38.00 29.72
CA GLY A 250 37.46 -36.83 30.36
C GLY A 250 37.83 -35.63 29.47
N GLU A 251 37.18 -34.50 29.76
CA GLU A 251 37.63 -33.09 29.66
C GLU A 251 38.12 -32.46 28.33
N SER A 252 37.38 -31.41 27.97
CA SER A 252 37.80 -30.12 27.39
C SER A 252 38.82 -30.11 26.23
N SER A 253 38.37 -29.73 25.04
CA SER A 253 38.94 -28.61 24.28
C SER A 253 38.22 -28.41 22.95
N SER A 254 38.21 -27.15 22.53
CA SER A 254 37.81 -26.63 21.23
C SER A 254 38.31 -27.46 20.03
N SER A 255 37.45 -27.74 19.06
CA SER A 255 37.58 -27.29 17.66
C SER A 255 36.76 -28.14 16.66
N SER A 256 36.16 -27.42 15.70
CA SER A 256 35.91 -27.83 14.31
C SER A 256 35.10 -29.09 14.01
N ALA A 257 33.79 -28.89 13.78
CA ALA A 257 33.07 -29.62 12.74
C ALA A 257 32.91 -28.68 11.51
N PRO A 258 33.42 -29.06 10.33
CA PRO A 258 33.29 -28.28 9.10
C PRO A 258 31.95 -28.59 8.40
N ASN A 259 31.54 -27.64 7.56
CA ASN A 259 30.48 -27.72 6.54
C ASN A 259 29.06 -27.28 6.94
N SER A 260 28.90 -25.96 7.04
CA SER A 260 27.74 -25.27 6.47
C SER A 260 28.26 -24.19 5.52
N PRO A 261 27.96 -24.23 4.20
CA PRO A 261 28.25 -23.12 3.32
C PRO A 261 27.21 -22.02 3.57
N LEU A 262 27.65 -20.76 3.49
CA LEU A 262 26.87 -19.51 3.68
C LEU A 262 26.82 -18.97 5.12
N VAL A 263 27.98 -18.66 5.68
CA VAL A 263 28.10 -17.46 6.51
C VAL A 263 28.84 -16.43 5.68
N VAL A 264 28.09 -15.54 5.02
CA VAL A 264 28.65 -14.31 4.46
C VAL A 264 29.21 -13.52 5.65
N GLY A 265 30.51 -13.28 5.65
CA GLY A 265 31.19 -12.53 6.69
C GLY A 265 30.53 -11.16 6.91
N ARG A 266 30.51 -10.71 8.16
CA ARG A 266 29.88 -9.45 8.62
C ARG A 266 30.31 -8.20 7.83
N GLU A 267 31.45 -8.24 7.15
CA GLU A 267 31.91 -7.18 6.23
C GLU A 267 31.19 -7.20 4.87
N GLY A 268 30.86 -8.38 4.32
CA GLY A 268 30.07 -8.50 3.10
C GLY A 268 28.60 -8.14 3.28
N SER A 269 28.06 -8.30 4.50
CA SER A 269 26.70 -7.86 4.85
C SER A 269 26.56 -6.34 4.78
N ASN A 270 27.57 -5.59 5.24
CA ASN A 270 27.53 -4.13 5.20
C ASN A 270 27.67 -3.59 3.77
N ALA A 271 28.57 -4.18 2.96
CA ALA A 271 28.69 -3.83 1.54
C ALA A 271 27.41 -4.15 0.75
N PHE A 272 26.80 -5.31 1.02
CA PHE A 272 25.53 -5.71 0.42
C PHE A 272 24.37 -4.80 0.83
N VAL A 273 24.29 -4.39 2.10
CA VAL A 273 23.25 -3.46 2.58
C VAL A 273 23.45 -2.06 2.01
N GLU A 274 24.71 -1.61 1.85
CA GLU A 274 25.02 -0.31 1.26
C GLU A 274 24.71 -0.29 -0.25
N GLU A 275 25.05 -1.36 -0.97
CA GLU A 275 24.70 -1.57 -2.39
C GLU A 275 23.18 -1.69 -2.58
N LEU A 276 22.48 -2.38 -1.67
CA LEU A 276 21.01 -2.45 -1.65
C LEU A 276 20.41 -1.05 -1.44
N SER A 277 21.00 -0.23 -0.57
CA SER A 277 20.51 1.13 -0.28
C SER A 277 20.73 2.10 -1.44
N LEU A 278 21.84 1.94 -2.18
CA LEU A 278 22.16 2.73 -3.37
C LEU A 278 21.27 2.33 -4.55
N SER A 279 21.10 1.03 -4.78
CA SER A 279 20.21 0.50 -5.82
C SER A 279 18.75 0.91 -5.60
N LEU A 280 18.28 0.94 -4.34
CA LEU A 280 16.94 1.43 -3.99
C LEU A 280 16.79 2.93 -4.26
N LYS A 281 17.81 3.76 -3.99
CA LYS A 281 17.78 5.19 -4.30
C LYS A 281 17.74 5.47 -5.81
N ASP A 282 18.42 4.64 -6.60
CA ASP A 282 18.46 4.78 -8.06
C ASP A 282 17.17 4.28 -8.74
N GLU A 283 16.56 3.20 -8.24
CA GLU A 283 15.22 2.79 -8.70
C GLU A 283 14.13 3.79 -8.31
N GLN A 284 14.23 4.45 -7.15
CA GLN A 284 13.29 5.52 -6.77
C GLN A 284 13.41 6.76 -7.66
N LYS A 285 14.61 7.09 -8.16
CA LYS A 285 14.80 8.16 -9.15
C LYS A 285 14.32 7.81 -10.56
N LYS A 286 14.30 6.52 -10.91
CA LYS A 286 13.90 6.04 -12.24
C LYS A 286 12.39 5.83 -12.37
N ASN A 287 11.68 5.72 -11.23
CA ASN A 287 10.24 5.50 -11.15
C ASN A 287 9.43 6.73 -10.65
N GLN A 288 10.05 7.91 -10.57
CA GLN A 288 9.37 9.21 -10.42
C GLN A 288 9.21 9.90 -11.78
#